data_AF-A0A2U2RY45-F1
#
_entry.id   AF-A0A2U2RY45-F1
#
_cell.length_a   1.000
_cell.length_b   1.000
_cell.length_c   1.000
_cell.angle_alpha   90.00
_cell.angle_beta   90.00
_cell.angle_gamma   90.00
#
_symmetry.space_group_name_H-M   'P 1'
#
loop_
_entity.id
_entity.type
_entity.pdbx_description
1 polymer ?
#
loop_
_entity_poly.entity_id
_entity_poly.type
_entity_poly.pdbx_seq_one_letter_code
_entity_poly.pdbx_strand_id
1 'polypeptide(L)'
;MILIIYFICFLNLSQDDWKTYYADKKVEISFKSQLCDDRKNGFAFEYYIMRVKNLTDKTYVINFFKGTEENLEEKIAFVLSPFETKTGKCEYDPIKLRIFKSENITSKSGPKIEFNLSKIDVIEVQ
;
A
#
# COMPACT_ATOMS: atom_id res chain seq x y z
N MET A 1 7.55 31.74 -30.01
CA MET A 1 6.33 30.93 -29.74
C MET A 1 6.59 29.43 -29.59
N ILE A 2 7.83 28.93 -29.75
CA ILE A 2 8.16 27.49 -29.58
C ILE A 2 8.69 27.17 -28.17
N LEU A 3 9.25 28.14 -27.43
CA LEU A 3 9.75 27.93 -26.06
C LEU A 3 8.64 27.75 -25.01
N ILE A 4 7.43 28.26 -25.24
CA ILE A 4 6.32 28.17 -24.27
C ILE A 4 5.72 26.76 -24.24
N ILE A 5 5.78 26.04 -25.37
CA ILE A 5 5.21 24.69 -25.51
C ILE A 5 6.02 23.65 -24.71
N TYR A 6 7.33 23.83 -24.57
CA TYR A 6 8.18 22.93 -23.76
C TYR A 6 7.98 23.08 -22.25
N PHE A 7 7.51 24.24 -21.77
CA PHE A 7 7.28 24.48 -20.34
C PHE A 7 5.98 23.83 -19.83
N ILE A 8 5.00 23.63 -20.71
CA ILE A 8 3.69 23.07 -20.35
C ILE A 8 3.76 21.53 -20.17
N CYS A 9 4.74 20.85 -20.78
CA CYS A 9 4.90 19.40 -20.63
C CYS A 9 5.42 18.96 -19.26
N PHE A 10 6.03 19.85 -18.47
CA PHE A 10 6.56 19.49 -17.13
C PHE A 10 5.53 19.55 -15.99
N LEU A 11 4.33 20.10 -16.23
CA LEU A 11 3.33 20.30 -15.18
C LEU A 11 2.35 19.13 -15.00
N ASN A 12 2.48 18.06 -15.80
CA ASN A 12 1.68 16.84 -15.64
C ASN A 12 2.47 15.73 -14.92
N LEU A 13 3.36 16.08 -14.00
CA LEU A 13 3.86 15.10 -13.04
C LEU A 13 2.73 14.87 -12.02
N SER A 14 1.83 13.92 -12.32
CA SER A 14 0.85 13.44 -11.35
C SER A 14 1.63 13.01 -10.11
N GLN A 15 1.53 13.78 -9.03
CA GLN A 15 2.15 13.43 -7.76
C GLN A 15 1.51 12.12 -7.32
N ASP A 16 2.26 11.02 -7.43
CA ASP A 16 1.80 9.69 -7.01
C ASP A 16 1.35 9.80 -5.56
N ASP A 17 0.09 9.46 -5.26
CA ASP A 17 -0.54 9.66 -3.95
C ASP A 17 -0.04 8.68 -2.88
N TRP A 18 0.99 7.92 -3.21
CA TRP A 18 1.61 6.92 -2.37
C TRP A 18 2.66 7.53 -1.45
N LYS A 19 2.53 7.23 -0.16
CA LYS A 19 3.52 7.55 0.86
C LYS A 19 4.40 6.33 1.11
N THR A 20 5.72 6.49 0.98
CA THR A 20 6.68 5.46 1.36
C THR A 20 6.66 5.26 2.87
N TYR A 21 6.51 4.00 3.32
CA TYR A 21 6.58 3.60 4.73
C TYR A 21 7.91 2.95 5.08
N TYR A 22 8.38 2.06 4.21
CA TYR A 22 9.64 1.35 4.35
C TYR A 22 10.32 1.29 2.99
N ALA A 23 11.62 1.54 2.94
CA ALA A 23 12.42 1.36 1.75
C ALA A 23 13.84 1.00 2.14
N ASP A 24 14.40 0.00 1.48
CA ASP A 24 15.82 -0.31 1.51
C ASP A 24 16.34 -0.50 0.08
N LYS A 25 17.51 -1.14 -0.08
CA LYS A 25 18.08 -1.41 -1.41
C LYS A 25 17.36 -2.54 -2.17
N LYS A 26 16.53 -3.33 -1.48
CA LYS A 26 15.89 -4.54 -1.99
C LYS A 26 14.43 -4.30 -2.33
N VAL A 27 13.68 -3.66 -1.42
CA VAL A 27 12.24 -3.50 -1.52
C VAL A 27 11.76 -2.12 -1.05
N GLU A 28 10.60 -1.72 -1.56
CA GLU A 28 9.84 -0.57 -1.09
C GLU A 28 8.43 -1.01 -0.69
N ILE A 29 7.97 -0.58 0.47
CA ILE A 29 6.58 -0.63 0.90
C ILE A 29 6.06 0.81 0.96
N SER A 30 5.08 1.10 0.12
CA SER A 30 4.33 2.35 0.11
C SER A 30 2.85 2.10 0.38
N PHE A 31 2.13 3.12 0.82
CA PHE A 31 0.71 3.04 1.08
C PHE A 31 -0.03 4.31 0.67
N LYS A 32 -1.33 4.19 0.46
CA LYS A 32 -2.23 5.33 0.26
C LYS A 32 -3.59 5.10 0.86
N SER A 33 -4.31 6.18 1.11
CA SER A 33 -5.69 6.11 1.54
C SER A 33 -6.62 5.89 0.35
N GLN A 34 -7.54 4.94 0.44
CA GLN A 34 -8.53 4.68 -0.59
C GLN A 34 -9.90 4.40 0.04
N LEU A 35 -10.93 5.05 -0.50
CA LEU A 35 -12.31 4.74 -0.18
C LEU A 35 -12.74 3.49 -0.98
N CYS A 36 -13.20 2.47 -0.26
CA CYS A 36 -13.76 1.26 -0.84
C CYS A 36 -15.27 1.28 -0.60
N ASP A 37 -16.03 1.60 -1.66
CA ASP A 37 -17.48 1.67 -1.61
C ASP A 37 -18.08 0.27 -1.69
N ASP A 38 -18.88 -0.10 -0.69
CA ASP A 38 -19.86 -1.17 -0.83
C ASP A 38 -21.21 -0.55 -1.23
N ARG A 39 -21.32 -0.21 -2.51
CA ARG A 39 -22.53 0.40 -3.08
C ARG A 39 -23.79 -0.43 -2.87
N LYS A 40 -23.66 -1.75 -2.66
CA LYS A 40 -24.81 -2.64 -2.42
C LYS A 40 -25.38 -2.50 -1.02
N ASN A 41 -24.53 -2.19 -0.03
CA ASN A 41 -24.92 -2.14 1.37
C ASN A 41 -24.99 -0.70 1.93
N GLY A 42 -24.67 0.32 1.12
CA GLY A 42 -24.74 1.72 1.53
C GLY A 42 -23.64 2.15 2.50
N PHE A 43 -22.57 1.36 2.58
CA PHE A 43 -21.40 1.63 3.43
C PHE A 43 -20.19 1.99 2.56
N ALA A 44 -19.37 2.93 3.05
CA ALA A 44 -18.07 3.23 2.48
C ALA A 44 -17.02 3.10 3.57
N PHE A 45 -16.01 2.28 3.32
CA PHE A 45 -14.91 2.04 4.25
C PHE A 45 -13.64 2.62 3.68
N GLU A 46 -12.91 3.36 4.50
CA GLU A 46 -11.59 3.85 4.13
C GLU A 46 -10.54 2.83 4.56
N TYR A 47 -9.63 2.52 3.64
CA TYR A 47 -8.50 1.63 3.87
C TYR A 47 -7.20 2.34 3.52
N TYR A 48 -6.14 1.95 4.20
CA TYR A 48 -4.80 2.09 3.63
C TYR A 48 -4.54 0.91 2.71
N ILE A 49 -4.35 1.18 1.42
CA ILE A 49 -3.92 0.20 0.44
C ILE A 49 -2.40 0.21 0.38
N MET A 50 -1.77 -0.96 0.38
CA MET A 50 -0.32 -1.11 0.32
C MET A 50 0.14 -1.48 -1.08
N ARG A 51 1.34 -1.02 -1.42
CA ARG A 51 2.10 -1.37 -2.62
C ARG A 51 3.48 -1.84 -2.16
N VAL A 52 3.85 -3.05 -2.55
CA VAL A 52 5.16 -3.63 -2.23
C VAL A 52 5.89 -3.91 -3.53
N LYS A 53 7.07 -3.32 -3.68
CA LYS A 53 7.86 -3.37 -4.90
C LYS A 53 9.21 -4.01 -4.63
N ASN A 54 9.58 -4.97 -5.46
CA ASN A 54 10.95 -5.45 -5.56
C ASN A 54 11.76 -4.49 -6.45
N LEU A 55 12.92 -4.06 -5.96
CA LEU A 55 13.81 -3.11 -6.62
C LEU A 55 14.97 -3.80 -7.36
N THR A 56 15.02 -5.13 -7.34
CA THR A 56 16.17 -5.92 -7.80
C THR A 56 15.77 -7.03 -8.78
N ASP A 57 16.80 -7.68 -9.34
CA ASP A 57 16.70 -8.86 -10.18
C ASP A 57 16.58 -10.19 -9.40
N LYS A 58 16.49 -10.14 -8.06
CA LYS A 58 16.39 -11.32 -7.18
C LYS A 58 14.96 -11.58 -6.75
N THR A 59 14.68 -12.79 -6.29
CA THR A 59 13.38 -13.15 -5.70
C THR A 59 13.44 -12.97 -4.20
N TYR A 60 12.40 -12.39 -3.61
CA TYR A 60 12.33 -12.19 -2.16
C TYR A 60 11.07 -12.80 -1.56
N VAL A 61 11.20 -13.37 -0.36
CA VAL A 61 10.07 -13.60 0.55
C VAL A 61 9.97 -12.40 1.48
N ILE A 62 8.81 -11.75 1.47
CA ILE A 62 8.50 -10.62 2.35
C ILE A 62 7.56 -11.09 3.43
N ASN A 63 7.86 -10.75 4.68
CA ASN A 63 7.00 -11.03 5.80
C ASN A 63 6.92 -9.85 6.78
N PHE A 64 5.73 -9.60 7.32
CA PHE A 64 5.48 -8.54 8.31
C PHE A 64 4.14 -8.77 9.02
N PHE A 65 3.91 -8.05 10.11
CA PHE A 65 2.62 -7.94 10.77
C PHE A 65 1.99 -6.59 10.48
N LYS A 66 0.66 -6.54 10.33
CA LYS A 66 -0.07 -5.27 10.32
C LYS A 66 -0.33 -4.82 11.76
N GLY A 67 -0.07 -3.54 12.01
CA GLY A 67 -0.14 -2.96 13.34
C GLY A 67 1.18 -3.07 14.11
N THR A 68 1.15 -2.52 15.33
CA THR A 68 2.31 -2.43 16.23
C THR A 68 2.61 -3.73 16.97
N GLU A 69 1.61 -4.61 17.12
CA GLU A 69 1.71 -5.85 17.90
C GLU A 69 1.82 -7.08 16.99
N GLU A 70 2.51 -8.11 17.48
CA GLU A 70 2.62 -9.40 16.79
C GLU A 70 1.30 -10.18 16.93
N ASN A 71 0.38 -9.97 15.99
CA ASN A 71 -0.87 -10.74 15.88
C ASN A 71 -0.78 -11.71 14.70
N LEU A 72 -0.83 -13.03 14.97
CA LEU A 72 -0.76 -14.06 13.93
C LEU A 72 -1.85 -13.94 12.85
N GLU A 73 -3.03 -13.42 13.19
CA GLU A 73 -4.12 -13.19 12.22
C GLU A 73 -3.78 -12.07 11.21
N GLU A 74 -2.92 -11.15 11.63
CA GLU A 74 -2.45 -9.99 10.86
C GLU A 74 -1.06 -10.21 10.25
N LYS A 75 -0.52 -11.44 10.35
CA LYS A 75 0.73 -11.82 9.70
C LYS A 75 0.53 -11.99 8.21
N ILE A 76 1.36 -11.30 7.43
CA ILE A 76 1.40 -11.39 5.97
C ILE A 76 2.74 -12.00 5.55
N ALA A 77 2.70 -12.93 4.60
CA ALA A 77 3.89 -13.46 3.95
C ALA A 77 3.59 -13.77 2.47
N PHE A 78 4.47 -13.34 1.57
CA PHE A 78 4.35 -13.60 0.14
C PHE A 78 5.69 -13.51 -0.58
N VAL A 79 5.74 -14.08 -1.78
CA VAL A 79 6.91 -14.02 -2.67
C VAL A 79 6.78 -12.83 -3.63
N LEU A 80 7.87 -12.10 -3.83
CA LEU A 80 8.06 -11.13 -4.90
C LEU A 80 9.06 -11.65 -5.91
N SER A 81 8.63 -11.80 -7.15
CA SER A 81 9.51 -12.04 -8.29
C SER A 81 10.40 -10.83 -8.59
N PRO A 82 11.48 -11.00 -9.37
CA PRO A 82 12.35 -9.90 -9.79
C PRO A 82 11.55 -8.73 -10.36
N PHE A 83 11.82 -7.52 -9.85
CA PHE A 83 11.13 -6.26 -10.20
C PHE A 83 9.60 -6.26 -10.07
N GLU A 84 9.00 -7.27 -9.44
CA GLU A 84 7.56 -7.37 -9.27
C GLU A 84 7.03 -6.27 -8.35
N THR A 85 5.85 -5.75 -8.67
CA THR A 85 5.08 -4.89 -7.77
C THR A 85 3.75 -5.56 -7.46
N LYS A 86 3.46 -5.80 -6.18
CA LYS A 86 2.14 -6.23 -5.71
C LYS A 86 1.43 -5.07 -5.03
N THR A 87 0.17 -4.87 -5.39
CA THR A 87 -0.67 -3.78 -4.88
C THR A 87 -1.96 -4.37 -4.33
N GLY A 88 -2.35 -3.93 -3.14
CA GLY A 88 -3.63 -4.30 -2.54
C GLY A 88 -4.84 -3.74 -3.29
N LYS A 89 -6.01 -4.27 -2.97
CA LYS A 89 -7.28 -3.92 -3.63
C LYS A 89 -8.43 -3.77 -2.63
N CYS A 90 -9.47 -3.05 -3.04
CA CYS A 90 -10.72 -2.95 -2.29
C CYS A 90 -11.51 -4.25 -2.34
N GLU A 91 -11.51 -4.93 -3.49
CA GLU A 91 -12.10 -6.25 -3.64
C GLU A 91 -11.28 -7.30 -2.88
N TYR A 92 -11.70 -8.57 -2.94
CA TYR A 92 -10.94 -9.66 -2.35
C TYR A 92 -9.48 -9.63 -2.85
N ASP A 93 -8.56 -9.52 -1.90
CA ASP A 93 -7.12 -9.57 -2.12
C ASP A 93 -6.55 -10.75 -1.31
N PRO A 94 -6.04 -11.80 -1.97
CA PRO A 94 -5.57 -13.00 -1.28
C PRO A 94 -4.38 -12.74 -0.35
N ILE A 95 -3.55 -11.72 -0.65
CA ILE A 95 -2.41 -11.33 0.17
C ILE A 95 -2.83 -10.33 1.25
N LYS A 96 -4.05 -9.77 1.13
CA LYS A 96 -4.64 -8.80 2.04
C LYS A 96 -3.71 -7.59 2.25
N LEU A 97 -3.19 -6.99 1.18
CA LEU A 97 -2.34 -5.81 1.22
C LEU A 97 -3.13 -4.51 1.51
N ARG A 98 -3.96 -4.55 2.55
CA ARG A 98 -4.74 -3.42 3.05
C ARG A 98 -4.88 -3.44 4.57
N ILE A 99 -5.05 -2.26 5.17
CA ILE A 99 -5.34 -2.05 6.58
C ILE A 99 -6.59 -1.17 6.68
N PHE A 100 -7.55 -1.56 7.52
CA PHE A 100 -8.72 -0.75 7.79
C PHE A 100 -8.33 0.56 8.46
N LYS A 101 -8.89 1.68 8.01
CA LYS A 101 -8.57 3.01 8.53
C LYS A 101 -9.73 3.61 9.32
N SER A 102 -10.91 3.67 8.71
CA SER A 102 -12.13 4.23 9.33
C SER A 102 -13.38 3.94 8.48
N GLU A 103 -14.55 3.99 9.11
CA GLU A 103 -15.83 4.03 8.41
C GLU A 103 -16.11 5.47 7.94
N ASN A 104 -16.64 5.63 6.73
CA ASN A 104 -17.07 6.92 6.20
C ASN A 104 -18.60 7.02 6.16
N ILE A 105 -19.24 6.72 7.31
CA ILE A 105 -20.66 6.98 7.54
C ILE A 105 -20.75 8.37 8.16
N THR A 106 -21.73 9.16 7.73
CA THR A 106 -21.99 10.58 8.03
C THR A 106 -22.12 11.00 9.51
N SER A 107 -21.66 10.19 10.47
CA SER A 107 -21.69 10.48 11.90
C SER A 107 -20.27 10.43 12.51
N LYS A 108 -19.80 11.60 12.96
CA LYS A 108 -18.74 11.84 13.97
C LYS A 108 -17.62 10.79 14.05
N SER A 109 -16.52 11.07 13.37
CA SER A 109 -15.14 10.63 13.64
C SER A 109 -15.01 9.39 14.54
N GLY A 110 -15.17 8.20 13.97
CA GLY A 110 -14.63 6.99 14.59
C GLY A 110 -13.11 7.09 14.77
N PRO A 111 -12.49 6.25 15.61
CA PRO A 111 -11.05 6.27 15.80
C PRO A 111 -10.36 6.01 14.45
N LYS A 112 -9.56 6.97 13.99
CA LYS A 112 -8.73 6.81 12.80
C LYS A 112 -7.55 5.92 13.18
N ILE A 113 -7.51 4.72 12.63
CA ILE A 113 -6.37 3.82 12.84
C ILE A 113 -5.18 4.38 12.06
N GLU A 114 -4.00 4.38 12.68
CA GLU A 114 -2.76 4.76 12.01
C GLU A 114 -2.22 3.60 11.18
N PHE A 115 -1.56 3.92 10.06
CA PHE A 115 -0.86 2.91 9.29
C PHE A 115 0.42 2.50 10.02
N ASN A 116 0.51 1.23 10.39
CA ASN A 116 1.69 0.68 11.02
C ASN A 116 1.93 -0.76 10.52
N LEU A 117 3.20 -1.09 10.31
CA LEU A 117 3.70 -2.45 10.09
C LEU A 117 4.85 -2.71 11.04
N SER A 118 4.91 -3.91 11.58
CA SER A 118 5.97 -4.37 12.48
C SER A 118 6.64 -5.64 11.94
N LYS A 119 7.89 -5.87 12.40
CA LYS A 119 8.74 -7.03 12.02
C LYS A 119 8.82 -7.25 10.51
N ILE A 120 9.08 -6.18 9.76
CA ILE A 120 9.34 -6.28 8.32
C ILE A 120 10.64 -7.04 8.12
N ASP A 121 10.55 -8.18 7.44
CA ASP A 121 11.67 -9.03 7.11
C ASP A 121 11.65 -9.42 5.61
N VAL A 122 12.84 -9.43 5.02
CA VAL A 122 13.09 -9.49 3.58
C VAL A 122 14.17 -10.53 3.31
N ILE A 123 13.74 -11.72 2.90
CA ILE A 123 14.59 -12.89 2.73
C ILE A 123 14.82 -13.13 1.24
N GLU A 124 16.09 -13.17 0.82
CA GLU A 124 16.45 -13.55 -0.55
C GLU A 124 16.29 -15.04 -0.77
N VAL A 125 15.64 -15.43 -1.87
CA VAL A 125 15.55 -16.82 -2.30
C VAL A 125 16.74 -17.12 -3.20
N GLN A 126 17.56 -18.09 -2.77
CA GLN A 126 18.72 -18.59 -3.52
C GLN A 126 18.31 -19.63 -4.58
#